data_AF-A0A930W047-F1
#
_entry.id   AF-A0A930W047-F1
#
_cell.length_a   1.000
_cell.length_b   1.000
_cell.length_c   1.000
_cell.angle_alpha   90.00
_cell.angle_beta   90.00
_cell.angle_gamma   90.00
#
_symmetry.space_group_name_H-M   'P 1'
#
loop_
_entity.id
_entity.type
_entity.pdbx_description
1 polymer ?
#
loop_
_entity_poly.entity_id
_entity_poly.type
_entity_poly.pdbx_seq_one_letter_code
_entity_poly.pdbx_strand_id
1 'polypeptide(L)'
;LLMMLLAILQATICCVGDLLLKIQCVSPAAFILAGIVEAIVYATLIYSLSIAFKHIGKALCVLLVILQIPGAAGLYPIEMMPGFFQAIHPWLPFTYGIAAMREAIGGFYGNFYLENLVKVSLFIVPAFVVGVVLRRHLLNINYLFDRRLAATGLMAHERDGIKVEHYRLSSLMHALQNSDEYTRDVEVRAQRFESRYSARIRYGLRALIALPIGLLIVLFISQNKLFWLIMWIMAIVVTCAYLIIIEYLHETMRRRKSMTGLDTPHMVKMIGTQLEREERGE
;
A
#
# COMPACT_ATOMS: atom_id res chain seq x y z
N LEU A 1 -3.89 -16.75 4.10
CA LEU A 1 -3.75 -17.83 5.09
C LEU A 1 -2.34 -18.41 5.12
N LEU A 2 -1.80 -18.92 4.00
CA LEU A 2 -0.43 -19.46 3.95
C LEU A 2 0.64 -18.49 4.51
N MET A 3 0.67 -17.24 4.03
CA MET A 3 1.63 -16.23 4.51
C MET A 3 1.50 -15.94 6.02
N MET A 4 0.29 -16.02 6.57
CA MET A 4 0.06 -15.83 8.00
C MET A 4 0.66 -16.98 8.80
N LEU A 5 0.47 -18.22 8.33
CA LEU A 5 1.04 -19.40 8.97
C LEU A 5 2.58 -19.35 8.94
N LEU A 6 3.17 -18.96 7.82
CA LEU A 6 4.62 -18.78 7.70
C LEU A 6 5.13 -17.69 8.65
N ALA A 7 4.42 -16.56 8.78
CA ALA A 7 4.78 -15.48 9.70
C ALA A 7 4.75 -15.94 11.17
N ILE A 8 3.69 -16.65 11.58
CA ILE A 8 3.56 -17.20 12.93
C ILE A 8 4.67 -18.23 13.21
N LEU A 9 4.93 -19.12 12.25
CA LEU A 9 5.99 -20.12 12.37
C LEU A 9 7.36 -19.46 12.50
N GLN A 10 7.68 -18.49 11.64
CA GLN A 10 8.93 -17.75 11.71
C GLN A 10 9.08 -17.03 13.07
N ALA A 11 8.04 -16.34 13.54
CA ALA A 11 8.07 -15.64 14.81
C ALA A 11 8.27 -16.60 15.99
N THR A 12 7.61 -17.76 15.95
CA THR A 12 7.79 -18.81 16.96
C THR A 12 9.21 -19.35 16.94
N ILE A 13 9.77 -19.65 15.76
CA ILE A 13 11.16 -20.13 15.62
C ILE A 13 12.14 -19.08 16.15
N CYS A 14 11.96 -17.80 15.81
CA CYS A 14 12.82 -16.73 16.32
C CYS A 14 12.73 -16.61 17.85
N CYS A 15 11.54 -16.53 18.43
CA CYS A 15 11.37 -16.37 19.88
C CYS A 15 11.89 -17.59 20.65
N VAL A 16 11.63 -18.82 20.16
CA VAL A 16 12.15 -20.05 20.75
C VAL A 16 13.67 -20.10 20.59
N GLY A 17 14.21 -19.69 19.45
CA GLY A 17 15.65 -19.57 19.22
C GLY A 17 16.32 -18.67 20.25
N ASP A 18 15.75 -17.50 20.51
CA ASP A 18 16.26 -16.57 21.53
C ASP A 18 16.24 -17.19 22.93
N LEU A 19 15.17 -17.90 23.30
CA LEU A 19 15.08 -18.62 24.57
C LEU A 19 16.11 -19.76 24.68
N LEU A 20 16.39 -20.47 23.59
CA LEU A 20 17.44 -21.49 23.53
C LEU A 20 18.85 -20.91 23.64
N LEU A 21 19.05 -19.67 23.15
CA LEU A 21 20.27 -18.88 23.40
C LEU A 21 20.39 -18.40 24.86
N LYS A 22 19.46 -18.80 25.72
CA LYS A 22 19.42 -18.51 27.17
C LYS A 22 19.36 -17.02 27.48
N ILE A 23 18.56 -16.27 26.70
CA ILE A 23 18.20 -14.92 27.11
C ILE A 23 17.55 -14.93 28.49
N GLN A 24 17.81 -13.90 29.29
CA GLN A 24 17.09 -13.70 30.54
C GLN A 24 15.64 -13.35 30.20
N CYS A 25 14.70 -14.20 30.58
CA CYS A 25 13.28 -13.97 30.33
C CYS A 25 12.46 -14.53 31.48
N VAL A 26 11.75 -13.66 32.20
CA VAL A 26 10.91 -14.05 33.33
C VAL A 26 9.71 -14.88 32.87
N SER A 27 9.09 -14.53 31.74
CA SER A 27 7.92 -15.24 31.19
C SER A 27 8.13 -15.65 29.73
N PRO A 28 8.72 -16.83 29.48
CA PRO A 28 8.96 -17.34 28.12
C PRO A 28 7.69 -17.47 27.27
N ALA A 29 6.58 -17.90 27.88
CA ALA A 29 5.31 -18.05 27.18
C ALA A 29 4.75 -16.70 26.69
N ALA A 30 4.84 -15.66 27.53
CA ALA A 30 4.40 -14.32 27.16
C ALA A 30 5.31 -13.67 26.10
N PHE A 31 6.60 -13.98 26.12
CA PHE A 31 7.54 -13.52 25.11
C PHE A 31 7.19 -14.08 23.72
N ILE A 32 6.95 -15.40 23.63
CA ILE A 32 6.51 -16.05 22.39
C ILE A 32 5.15 -15.50 21.93
N LEU A 33 4.19 -15.34 22.85
CA LEU A 33 2.88 -14.79 22.53
C LEU A 33 2.97 -13.38 21.95
N ALA A 34 3.80 -12.50 22.54
CA ALA A 34 4.03 -11.15 22.04
C ALA A 34 4.61 -11.18 20.62
N GLY A 35 5.61 -12.02 20.37
CA GLY A 35 6.18 -12.19 19.03
C GLY A 35 5.18 -12.71 18.00
N ILE A 36 4.29 -13.65 18.37
CA ILE A 36 3.23 -14.16 17.49
C ILE A 36 2.22 -13.06 17.15
N VAL A 37 1.74 -12.31 18.16
CA VAL A 37 0.79 -11.21 17.94
C VAL A 37 1.40 -10.15 17.02
N GLU A 38 2.65 -9.77 17.28
CA GLU A 38 3.38 -8.82 16.47
C GLU A 38 3.53 -9.31 15.02
N ALA A 39 3.86 -10.59 14.81
CA ALA A 39 3.95 -11.18 13.48
C ALA A 39 2.61 -11.18 12.74
N ILE A 40 1.49 -11.43 13.42
CA ILE A 40 0.15 -11.36 12.84
C ILE A 40 -0.18 -9.91 12.40
N VAL A 41 0.12 -8.93 13.25
CA VAL A 41 -0.09 -7.52 12.94
C VAL A 41 0.72 -7.11 11.72
N TYR A 42 2.03 -7.40 11.69
CA TYR A 42 2.89 -7.05 10.56
C TYR A 42 2.53 -7.78 9.28
N ALA A 43 2.27 -9.08 9.35
CA ALA A 43 1.83 -9.84 8.19
C ALA A 43 0.55 -9.24 7.61
N THR A 44 -0.41 -8.86 8.45
CA THR A 44 -1.65 -8.22 8.02
C THR A 44 -1.40 -6.85 7.39
N LEU A 45 -0.55 -6.02 8.02
CA LEU A 45 -0.23 -4.68 7.55
C LEU A 45 0.49 -4.72 6.20
N ILE A 46 1.56 -5.49 6.11
CA ILE A 46 2.38 -5.64 4.89
C ILE A 46 1.54 -6.25 3.77
N TYR A 47 0.73 -7.28 4.06
CA TYR A 47 -0.13 -7.91 3.08
C TYR A 47 -1.20 -6.95 2.57
N SER A 48 -1.84 -6.19 3.47
CA SER A 48 -2.88 -5.22 3.11
C SER A 48 -2.33 -4.09 2.24
N LEU A 49 -1.17 -3.54 2.59
CA LEU A 49 -0.48 -2.52 1.78
C LEU A 49 -0.05 -3.08 0.42
N SER A 50 0.53 -4.29 0.41
CA SER A 50 1.00 -4.93 -0.83
C SER A 50 -0.15 -5.25 -1.77
N ILE A 51 -1.32 -5.64 -1.26
CA ILE A 51 -2.50 -5.90 -2.09
C ILE A 51 -3.17 -4.61 -2.55
N ALA A 52 -3.25 -3.60 -1.68
CA ALA A 52 -3.87 -2.32 -2.03
C ALA A 52 -3.05 -1.60 -3.11
N PHE A 53 -1.72 -1.59 -3.02
CA PHE A 53 -0.86 -0.74 -3.85
C PHE A 53 0.18 -1.49 -4.70
N LYS A 54 0.16 -2.83 -4.72
CA LYS A 54 1.14 -3.69 -5.45
C LYS A 54 2.60 -3.27 -5.23
N HIS A 55 3.32 -2.89 -6.29
CA HIS A 55 4.73 -2.53 -6.23
C HIS A 55 4.99 -1.29 -5.38
N ILE A 56 4.09 -0.30 -5.40
CA ILE A 56 4.16 0.89 -4.55
C ILE A 56 3.96 0.48 -3.08
N GLY A 57 3.03 -0.43 -2.82
CA GLY A 57 2.78 -0.99 -1.49
C GLY A 57 4.01 -1.66 -0.90
N LYS A 58 4.70 -2.46 -1.71
CA LYS A 58 5.97 -3.10 -1.32
C LYS A 58 7.04 -2.06 -0.94
N ALA A 59 7.17 -0.97 -1.70
CA ALA A 59 8.11 0.11 -1.39
C ALA A 59 7.73 0.84 -0.07
N LEU A 60 6.43 1.09 0.16
CA LEU A 60 5.94 1.66 1.42
C LEU A 60 6.22 0.73 2.61
N CYS A 61 6.05 -0.59 2.45
CA CYS A 61 6.40 -1.55 3.49
C CYS A 61 7.89 -1.49 3.85
N VAL A 62 8.79 -1.42 2.85
CA VAL A 62 10.23 -1.26 3.09
C VAL A 62 10.53 0.04 3.85
N LEU A 63 9.90 1.15 3.45
CA LEU A 63 10.05 2.43 4.13
C LEU A 63 9.59 2.35 5.60
N LEU A 64 8.43 1.72 5.85
CA LEU A 64 7.92 1.50 7.21
C LEU A 64 8.89 0.68 8.05
N VAL A 65 9.48 -0.38 7.51
CA VAL A 65 10.49 -1.19 8.22
C VAL A 65 11.72 -0.35 8.58
N ILE A 66 12.24 0.43 7.62
CA ILE A 66 13.43 1.27 7.85
C ILE A 66 13.17 2.35 8.90
N LEU A 67 12.01 2.99 8.85
CA LEU A 67 11.64 4.07 9.78
C LEU A 67 11.49 3.56 11.22
N GLN A 68 11.07 2.30 11.39
CA GLN A 68 10.78 1.73 12.69
C GLN A 68 12.02 1.43 13.52
N ILE A 69 13.15 1.10 12.90
CA ILE A 69 14.40 0.80 13.61
C ILE A 69 14.81 1.96 14.56
N PRO A 70 14.93 3.23 14.10
CA PRO A 70 15.18 4.37 14.98
C PRO A 70 13.93 4.89 15.70
N GLY A 71 12.74 4.68 15.13
CA GLY A 71 11.49 5.27 15.64
C GLY A 71 10.84 4.52 16.81
N ALA A 72 11.17 3.24 17.02
CA ALA A 72 10.47 2.37 17.98
C ALA A 72 11.16 2.25 19.35
N ALA A 73 12.22 3.02 19.60
CA ALA A 73 13.01 2.96 20.82
C ALA A 73 13.66 1.60 21.13
N GLY A 74 13.86 0.76 20.11
CA GLY A 74 14.47 -0.56 20.26
C GLY A 74 15.98 -0.54 20.48
N LEU A 75 16.67 0.48 19.94
CA LEU A 75 18.13 0.63 20.04
C LEU A 75 18.54 1.62 21.15
N TYR A 76 17.76 2.67 21.31
CA TYR A 76 18.00 3.74 22.29
C TYR A 76 16.66 4.21 22.86
N PRO A 77 16.64 4.75 24.08
CA PRO A 77 15.45 5.42 24.62
C PRO A 77 14.96 6.50 23.65
N ILE A 78 13.64 6.64 23.52
CA ILE A 78 13.05 7.55 22.53
C ILE A 78 13.41 9.01 22.80
N GLU A 79 13.63 9.34 24.08
CA GLU A 79 14.00 10.65 24.60
C GLU A 79 15.36 11.11 24.07
N MET A 80 16.24 10.17 23.71
CA MET A 80 17.57 10.44 23.14
C MET A 80 17.53 10.63 21.62
N MET A 81 16.42 10.28 20.98
CA MET A 81 16.27 10.42 19.53
C MET A 81 15.84 11.84 19.17
N PRO A 82 16.18 12.34 17.96
CA PRO A 82 15.67 13.61 17.46
C PRO A 82 14.14 13.70 17.59
N GLY A 83 13.61 14.91 17.81
CA GLY A 83 12.16 15.14 18.03
C GLY A 83 11.24 14.59 16.93
N PHE A 84 11.78 14.28 15.76
CA PHE A 84 11.04 13.63 14.67
C PHE A 84 10.66 12.21 15.06
N PHE A 85 11.64 11.43 15.51
CA PHE A 85 11.42 10.05 15.93
C PHE A 85 10.51 9.98 17.15
N GLN A 86 10.65 10.94 18.07
CA GLN A 86 9.73 11.10 19.21
C GLN A 86 8.28 11.33 18.75
N ALA A 87 8.06 12.18 17.74
CA ALA A 87 6.73 12.49 17.24
C ALA A 87 6.07 11.31 16.50
N ILE A 88 6.85 10.54 15.74
CA ILE A 88 6.31 9.37 15.01
C ILE A 88 6.16 8.13 15.90
N HIS A 89 6.90 8.05 17.02
CA HIS A 89 6.95 6.89 17.91
C HIS A 89 5.59 6.28 18.27
N PRO A 90 4.54 7.07 18.63
CA PRO A 90 3.23 6.52 18.97
C PRO A 90 2.48 5.89 17.79
N TRP A 91 2.89 6.21 16.56
CA TRP A 91 2.27 5.78 15.31
C TRP A 91 2.93 4.53 14.71
N LEU A 92 3.93 3.97 15.39
CA LEU A 92 4.66 2.80 14.93
C LEU A 92 4.22 1.55 15.71
N PRO A 93 3.79 0.47 15.05
CA PRO A 93 3.43 -0.77 15.74
C PRO A 93 4.61 -1.35 16.53
N PHE A 94 5.84 -1.19 16.05
CA PHE A 94 7.04 -1.73 16.70
C PHE A 94 7.25 -1.20 18.12
N THR A 95 6.81 0.03 18.38
CA THR A 95 6.86 0.67 19.71
C THR A 95 6.17 -0.18 20.77
N TYR A 96 4.96 -0.65 20.47
CA TYR A 96 4.14 -1.40 21.41
C TYR A 96 4.56 -2.88 21.45
N GLY A 97 5.01 -3.45 20.33
CA GLY A 97 5.55 -4.81 20.26
C GLY A 97 6.77 -4.98 21.16
N ILE A 98 7.77 -4.10 21.02
CA ILE A 98 8.99 -4.11 21.85
C ILE A 98 8.64 -3.91 23.33
N ALA A 99 7.72 -3.00 23.66
CA ALA A 99 7.30 -2.77 25.04
C ALA A 99 6.70 -4.04 25.68
N ALA A 100 5.83 -4.77 24.96
CA ALA A 100 5.27 -6.04 25.44
C ALA A 100 6.36 -7.12 25.60
N MET A 101 7.30 -7.22 24.65
CA MET A 101 8.42 -8.16 24.77
C MET A 101 9.34 -7.83 25.96
N ARG A 102 9.59 -6.54 26.22
CA ARG A 102 10.40 -6.09 27.37
C ARG A 102 9.77 -6.46 28.72
N GLU A 103 8.44 -6.38 28.84
CA GLU A 103 7.72 -6.85 30.04
C GLU A 103 7.83 -8.37 30.21
N ALA A 104 7.73 -9.14 29.14
CA ALA A 104 7.93 -10.59 29.22
C ALA A 104 9.37 -10.96 29.64
N ILE A 105 10.35 -10.16 29.22
CA ILE A 105 11.76 -10.30 29.60
C ILE A 105 12.00 -9.90 31.07
N GLY A 106 11.61 -8.68 31.44
CA GLY A 106 11.95 -8.03 32.72
C GLY A 106 10.97 -8.28 33.87
N GLY A 107 9.81 -8.86 33.58
CA GLY A 107 8.72 -9.04 34.54
C GLY A 107 7.58 -8.04 34.34
N PHE A 108 6.38 -8.42 34.79
CA PHE A 108 5.16 -7.67 34.53
C PHE A 108 4.94 -6.52 35.52
N TYR A 109 4.64 -5.33 34.99
CA TYR A 109 4.16 -4.18 35.74
C TYR A 109 2.66 -3.95 35.50
N GLY A 110 1.84 -4.47 36.41
CA GLY A 110 0.38 -4.36 36.32
C GLY A 110 -0.17 -4.92 35.00
N ASN A 111 -0.96 -4.13 34.28
CA ASN A 111 -1.56 -4.51 33.00
C ASN A 111 -0.77 -4.04 31.76
N PHE A 112 0.44 -3.52 31.94
CA PHE A 112 1.19 -2.86 30.86
C PHE A 112 1.47 -3.79 29.68
N TYR A 113 1.76 -5.06 29.93
CA TYR A 113 1.91 -6.09 28.88
C TYR A 113 0.65 -6.21 28.01
N LEU A 114 -0.52 -6.36 28.64
CA LEU A 114 -1.78 -6.53 27.94
C LEU A 114 -2.18 -5.26 27.18
N GLU A 115 -1.96 -4.07 27.78
CA GLU A 115 -2.21 -2.80 27.12
C GLU A 115 -1.40 -2.65 25.83
N ASN A 116 -0.12 -3.01 25.85
CA ASN A 116 0.74 -2.93 24.68
C ASN A 116 0.34 -3.96 23.61
N LEU A 117 -0.04 -5.17 24.01
CA LEU A 117 -0.62 -6.17 23.09
C LEU A 117 -1.90 -5.66 22.40
N VAL A 118 -2.77 -5.00 23.13
CA VAL A 118 -4.01 -4.42 22.56
C VAL A 118 -3.67 -3.27 21.62
N LYS A 119 -2.76 -2.36 22.01
CA LYS A 119 -2.33 -1.22 21.18
C LYS A 119 -1.69 -1.69 19.87
N VAL A 120 -0.81 -2.69 19.89
CA VAL A 120 -0.22 -3.23 18.65
C VAL A 120 -1.29 -3.92 17.79
N SER A 121 -2.22 -4.67 18.41
CA SER A 121 -3.30 -5.35 17.69
C SER A 121 -4.25 -4.36 17.00
N LEU A 122 -4.41 -3.15 17.54
CA LEU A 122 -5.27 -2.12 16.97
C LEU A 122 -4.84 -1.69 15.55
N PHE A 123 -3.55 -1.85 15.20
CA PHE A 123 -3.04 -1.58 13.84
C PHE A 123 -3.62 -2.51 12.76
N ILE A 124 -4.25 -3.63 13.14
CA ILE A 124 -4.99 -4.50 12.22
C ILE A 124 -6.19 -3.76 11.62
N VAL A 125 -6.86 -2.89 12.39
CA VAL A 125 -8.05 -2.16 11.94
C VAL A 125 -7.75 -1.28 10.73
N PRO A 126 -6.80 -0.32 10.78
CA PRO A 126 -6.47 0.49 9.61
C PRO A 126 -5.89 -0.35 8.47
N ALA A 127 -5.13 -1.42 8.76
CA ALA A 127 -4.64 -2.33 7.73
C ALA A 127 -5.80 -2.99 6.97
N PHE A 128 -6.82 -3.48 7.68
CA PHE A 128 -7.99 -4.09 7.07
C PHE A 128 -8.82 -3.09 6.26
N VAL A 129 -9.01 -1.87 6.77
CA VAL A 129 -9.69 -0.78 6.03
C VAL A 129 -8.97 -0.51 4.71
N VAL A 130 -7.64 -0.39 4.74
CA VAL A 130 -6.83 -0.20 3.52
C VAL A 130 -6.95 -1.43 2.59
N GLY A 131 -6.85 -2.64 3.13
CA GLY A 131 -6.89 -3.89 2.37
C GLY A 131 -8.25 -4.20 1.72
N VAL A 132 -9.36 -3.75 2.30
CA VAL A 132 -10.72 -4.01 1.78
C VAL A 132 -11.25 -2.84 0.97
N VAL A 133 -11.27 -1.64 1.54
CA VAL A 133 -11.89 -0.46 0.91
C VAL A 133 -11.01 0.03 -0.23
N LEU A 134 -9.72 0.25 0.05
CA LEU A 134 -8.82 0.84 -0.92
C LEU A 134 -8.49 -0.12 -2.05
N ARG A 135 -8.42 -1.44 -1.77
CA ARG A 135 -8.30 -2.47 -2.80
C ARG A 135 -9.40 -2.38 -3.85
N ARG A 136 -10.67 -2.22 -3.46
CA ARG A 136 -11.79 -2.13 -4.42
C ARG A 136 -11.61 -0.97 -5.41
N HIS A 137 -11.01 0.14 -4.95
CA HIS A 137 -10.73 1.32 -5.77
C HIS A 137 -9.43 1.20 -6.58
N LEU A 138 -8.42 0.48 -6.06
CA LEU A 138 -7.07 0.41 -6.64
C LEU A 138 -6.83 -0.83 -7.53
N LEU A 139 -7.68 -1.85 -7.51
CA LEU A 139 -7.55 -3.08 -8.31
C LEU A 139 -7.43 -2.82 -9.82
N ASN A 140 -8.11 -1.79 -10.32
CA ASN A 140 -8.00 -1.35 -11.72
C ASN A 140 -6.59 -0.83 -12.04
N ILE A 141 -6.11 0.12 -11.24
CA ILE A 141 -4.80 0.78 -11.39
C ILE A 141 -3.68 -0.24 -11.34
N ASN A 142 -3.80 -1.17 -10.39
CA ASN A 142 -2.87 -2.24 -10.15
C ASN A 142 -2.73 -3.21 -11.34
N TYR A 143 -3.79 -3.50 -12.10
CA TYR A 143 -3.71 -4.34 -13.30
C TYR A 143 -2.99 -3.63 -14.46
N LEU A 144 -3.17 -2.32 -14.57
CA LEU A 144 -2.53 -1.50 -15.61
C LEU A 144 -1.00 -1.41 -15.42
N PHE A 145 -0.57 -1.26 -14.17
CA PHE A 145 0.84 -1.15 -13.80
C PHE A 145 1.61 -2.46 -14.06
N ASP A 146 1.04 -3.60 -13.67
CA ASP A 146 1.63 -4.92 -13.92
C ASP A 146 1.83 -5.21 -15.41
N ARG A 147 0.89 -4.78 -16.26
CA ARG A 147 0.99 -5.00 -17.70
C ARG A 147 2.08 -4.13 -18.35
N ARG A 148 2.34 -2.93 -17.79
CA ARG A 148 3.42 -2.02 -18.22
C ARG A 148 4.79 -2.51 -17.72
N LEU A 149 4.88 -3.03 -16.49
CA LEU A 149 6.09 -3.68 -15.96
C LEU A 149 6.40 -5.01 -16.64
N ALA A 150 5.39 -5.78 -17.03
CA ALA A 150 5.60 -6.96 -17.88
C ALA A 150 6.15 -6.57 -19.26
N ALA A 151 5.76 -5.40 -19.79
CA ALA A 151 6.26 -4.89 -21.06
C ALA A 151 7.72 -4.37 -20.98
N THR A 152 8.23 -4.04 -19.79
CA THR A 152 9.65 -3.70 -19.61
C THR A 152 10.56 -4.92 -19.47
N GLY A 153 10.00 -6.12 -19.37
CA GLY A 153 10.75 -7.39 -19.27
C GLY A 153 11.53 -7.57 -17.97
N LEU A 154 11.42 -6.63 -17.01
CA LEU A 154 12.24 -6.57 -15.79
C LEU A 154 11.59 -7.22 -14.57
N MET A 155 10.32 -7.62 -14.62
CA MET A 155 9.63 -8.31 -13.51
C MET A 155 8.70 -9.42 -14.00
N ALA A 156 8.73 -10.58 -13.32
CA ALA A 156 7.85 -11.71 -13.57
C ALA A 156 6.40 -11.39 -13.17
N HIS A 157 5.45 -11.75 -14.03
CA HIS A 157 4.02 -11.42 -13.89
C HIS A 157 3.25 -12.56 -13.22
N GLU A 158 2.39 -12.24 -12.24
CA GLU A 158 1.47 -13.19 -11.62
C GLU A 158 0.11 -13.10 -12.34
N ARG A 159 -0.34 -14.22 -12.94
CA ARG A 159 -1.35 -14.26 -14.01
C ARG A 159 -2.80 -14.02 -13.60
N ASP A 160 -3.14 -13.94 -12.32
CA ASP A 160 -4.54 -14.04 -11.89
C ASP A 160 -5.09 -12.73 -11.29
N GLY A 161 -5.52 -11.84 -12.18
CA GLY A 161 -6.39 -10.71 -11.82
C GLY A 161 -7.83 -11.00 -12.20
N ILE A 162 -8.70 -11.26 -11.21
CA ILE A 162 -10.15 -11.38 -11.39
C ILE A 162 -10.67 -10.13 -12.12
N LYS A 163 -11.18 -10.32 -13.35
CA LYS A 163 -11.83 -9.27 -14.15
C LYS A 163 -13.25 -9.06 -13.62
N VAL A 164 -13.49 -7.97 -12.90
CA VAL A 164 -14.85 -7.56 -12.54
C VAL A 164 -15.26 -6.42 -13.48
N GLU A 165 -15.75 -6.79 -14.65
CA GLU A 165 -16.32 -5.86 -15.65
C GLU A 165 -17.77 -5.52 -15.25
N HIS A 166 -18.00 -4.34 -14.66
CA HIS A 166 -19.34 -3.77 -14.56
C HIS A 166 -19.40 -2.51 -15.42
N TYR A 167 -20.01 -2.65 -16.59
CA TYR A 167 -20.30 -1.54 -17.48
C TYR A 167 -21.61 -0.87 -17.05
N ARG A 168 -21.62 0.47 -16.98
CA ARG A 168 -22.83 1.24 -16.66
C ARG A 168 -23.67 1.38 -17.93
N LEU A 169 -24.87 0.79 -17.95
CA LEU A 169 -25.80 0.76 -19.09
C LEU A 169 -26.07 2.17 -19.70
N SER A 170 -26.11 3.21 -18.85
CA SER A 170 -26.28 4.60 -19.30
C SER A 170 -25.18 5.09 -20.25
N SER A 171 -23.95 4.61 -20.05
CA SER A 171 -22.79 4.98 -20.88
C SER A 171 -22.83 4.28 -22.25
N LEU A 172 -23.42 3.08 -22.31
CA LEU A 172 -23.62 2.33 -23.55
C LEU A 172 -24.79 2.92 -24.37
N MET A 173 -25.87 3.35 -23.70
CA MET A 173 -26.99 4.04 -24.35
C MET A 173 -26.59 5.40 -24.96
N HIS A 174 -25.82 6.22 -24.24
CA HIS A 174 -25.37 7.51 -24.76
C HIS A 174 -24.39 7.37 -25.95
N ALA A 175 -23.56 6.33 -25.96
CA ALA A 175 -22.66 6.04 -27.07
C ALA A 175 -23.42 5.56 -28.33
N LEU A 176 -24.59 4.93 -28.17
CA LEU A 176 -25.48 4.54 -29.28
C LEU A 176 -26.26 5.72 -29.88
N GLN A 177 -26.62 6.73 -29.09
CA GLN A 177 -27.42 7.87 -29.57
C GLN A 177 -26.61 8.96 -30.29
N ASN A 178 -25.32 9.12 -30.01
CA ASN A 178 -24.45 10.16 -30.61
C ASN A 178 -23.04 9.61 -30.91
N SER A 179 -22.96 8.55 -31.72
CA SER A 179 -21.72 7.80 -31.96
C SER A 179 -20.56 8.66 -32.47
N ASP A 180 -20.79 9.64 -33.35
CA ASP A 180 -19.68 10.27 -34.09
C ASP A 180 -19.07 11.50 -33.38
N GLU A 181 -19.87 12.23 -32.60
CA GLU A 181 -19.41 13.44 -31.91
C GLU A 181 -18.79 13.10 -30.54
N TYR A 182 -19.37 12.13 -29.82
CA TYR A 182 -18.82 11.63 -28.55
C TYR A 182 -17.51 10.87 -28.75
N THR A 183 -17.38 10.08 -29.81
CA THR A 183 -16.14 9.36 -30.14
C THR A 183 -14.99 10.32 -30.42
N ARG A 184 -15.24 11.37 -31.20
CA ARG A 184 -14.23 12.40 -31.52
C ARG A 184 -13.77 13.21 -30.31
N ASP A 185 -14.66 13.68 -29.44
CA ASP A 185 -14.24 14.47 -28.26
C ASP A 185 -13.47 13.61 -27.24
N VAL A 186 -13.88 12.35 -27.07
CA VAL A 186 -13.16 11.38 -26.24
C VAL A 186 -11.78 11.08 -26.81
N GLU A 187 -11.67 10.90 -28.12
CA GLU A 187 -10.41 10.59 -28.79
C GLU A 187 -9.41 11.76 -28.76
N VAL A 188 -9.88 13.00 -28.97
CA VAL A 188 -9.06 14.22 -28.88
C VAL A 188 -8.58 14.47 -27.45
N ARG A 189 -9.43 14.25 -26.43
CA ARG A 189 -9.02 14.38 -25.02
C ARG A 189 -8.06 13.27 -24.61
N ALA A 190 -8.27 12.04 -25.08
CA ALA A 190 -7.39 10.91 -24.81
C ALA A 190 -6.01 11.08 -25.46
N GLN A 191 -5.93 11.56 -26.70
CA GLN A 191 -4.65 11.86 -27.37
C GLN A 191 -3.87 13.02 -26.69
N ARG A 192 -4.56 14.07 -26.25
CA ARG A 192 -3.94 15.16 -25.47
C ARG A 192 -3.42 14.70 -24.11
N PHE A 193 -4.07 13.72 -23.49
CA PHE A 193 -3.62 13.14 -22.23
C PHE A 193 -2.45 12.16 -22.44
N GLU A 194 -2.50 11.28 -23.44
CA GLU A 194 -1.42 10.32 -23.76
C GLU A 194 -0.09 11.00 -24.08
N SER A 195 -0.11 12.08 -24.87
CA SER A 195 1.13 12.79 -25.26
C SER A 195 1.86 13.39 -24.06
N ARG A 196 1.13 13.79 -23.01
CA ARG A 196 1.69 14.37 -21.77
C ARG A 196 1.92 13.33 -20.67
N TYR A 197 1.24 12.18 -20.73
CA TYR A 197 1.33 11.11 -19.75
C TYR A 197 2.76 10.54 -19.64
N SER A 198 3.40 10.23 -20.77
CA SER A 198 4.78 9.71 -20.80
C SER A 198 5.80 10.67 -20.19
N ALA A 199 5.58 11.98 -20.32
CA ALA A 199 6.39 12.99 -19.66
C ALA A 199 6.09 13.04 -18.15
N ARG A 200 4.82 13.13 -17.75
CA ARG A 200 4.42 13.28 -16.34
C ARG A 200 4.82 12.09 -15.47
N ILE A 201 4.78 10.85 -15.97
CA ILE A 201 5.29 9.68 -15.25
C ILE A 201 6.80 9.72 -15.11
N ARG A 202 7.53 10.05 -16.19
CA ARG A 202 9.00 10.16 -16.10
C ARG A 202 9.42 11.23 -15.11
N TYR A 203 8.72 12.36 -15.05
CA TYR A 203 8.95 13.38 -14.03
C TYR A 203 8.60 12.91 -12.63
N GLY A 204 7.46 12.23 -12.43
CA GLY A 204 7.08 11.70 -11.13
C GLY A 204 8.05 10.63 -10.61
N LEU A 205 8.53 9.74 -11.49
CA LEU A 205 9.53 8.71 -11.14
C LEU A 205 10.90 9.34 -10.83
N ARG A 206 11.34 10.33 -11.64
CA ARG A 206 12.57 11.07 -11.35
C ARG A 206 12.46 11.87 -10.06
N ALA A 207 11.31 12.48 -9.79
CA ALA A 207 11.04 13.20 -8.55
C ALA A 207 11.07 12.24 -7.34
N LEU A 208 10.54 11.02 -7.46
CA LEU A 208 10.58 10.02 -6.40
C LEU A 208 12.00 9.66 -5.95
N ILE A 209 13.01 9.83 -6.81
CA ILE A 209 14.42 9.57 -6.49
C ILE A 209 15.16 10.87 -6.16
N ALA A 210 14.99 11.91 -6.96
CA ALA A 210 15.73 13.16 -6.83
C ALA A 210 15.28 14.00 -5.61
N LEU A 211 13.99 14.00 -5.30
CA LEU A 211 13.42 14.78 -4.21
C LEU A 211 13.88 14.23 -2.84
N PRO A 212 13.90 12.90 -2.60
CA PRO A 212 14.52 12.37 -1.40
C PRO A 212 15.99 12.70 -1.25
N ILE A 213 16.77 12.62 -2.33
CA ILE A 213 18.21 12.90 -2.29
C ILE A 213 18.47 14.37 -1.99
N GLY A 214 17.76 15.29 -2.66
CA GLY A 214 17.91 16.72 -2.44
C GLY A 214 17.54 17.13 -1.01
N LEU A 215 16.40 16.63 -0.50
CA LEU A 215 15.96 16.89 0.87
C LEU A 215 16.89 16.25 1.91
N LEU A 216 17.52 15.11 1.60
CA LEU A 216 18.52 14.49 2.45
C LEU A 216 19.78 15.37 2.53
N ILE A 217 20.27 15.90 1.40
CA ILE A 217 21.40 16.84 1.39
C ILE A 217 21.08 18.08 2.23
N VAL A 218 19.88 18.65 2.08
CA VAL A 218 19.44 19.81 2.87
C VAL A 218 19.31 19.46 4.36
N LEU A 219 18.86 18.26 4.69
CA LEU A 219 18.79 17.77 6.07
C LEU A 219 20.17 17.68 6.74
N PHE A 220 21.23 17.37 5.98
CA PHE A 220 22.60 17.37 6.49
C PHE A 220 23.19 18.77 6.66
N ILE A 221 22.77 19.74 5.86
CA ILE A 221 23.26 21.14 5.92
C ILE A 221 22.50 21.96 6.98
N SER A 222 21.22 21.65 7.21
CA SER A 222 20.34 22.42 8.07
C SER A 222 20.49 22.08 9.56
N GLN A 223 20.37 23.10 10.40
CA GLN A 223 20.29 22.97 11.86
C GLN A 223 18.96 22.30 12.29
N ASN A 224 17.85 22.60 11.60
CA ASN A 224 16.51 22.13 11.94
C ASN A 224 16.19 20.79 11.25
N LYS A 225 16.85 19.71 11.69
CA LYS A 225 16.70 18.36 11.09
C LYS A 225 15.25 17.85 11.10
N LEU A 226 14.50 18.16 12.17
CA LEU A 226 13.10 17.78 12.33
C LEU A 226 12.21 18.26 11.18
N PHE A 227 12.29 19.55 10.86
CA PHE A 227 11.47 20.16 9.81
C PHE A 227 11.73 19.52 8.45
N TRP A 228 13.01 19.32 8.10
CA TRP A 228 13.39 18.73 6.83
C TRP A 228 13.01 17.26 6.71
N LEU A 229 13.00 16.51 7.82
CA LEU A 229 12.58 15.11 7.82
C LEU A 229 11.06 14.97 7.66
N ILE A 230 10.28 15.85 8.31
CA ILE A 230 8.82 15.91 8.08
C ILE A 230 8.54 16.27 6.61
N MET A 231 9.23 17.30 6.08
CA MET A 231 9.12 17.68 4.67
C MET A 231 9.51 16.52 3.75
N TRP A 232 10.52 15.73 4.10
CA TRP A 232 10.95 14.56 3.34
C TRP A 232 9.85 13.49 3.23
N ILE A 233 9.23 13.14 4.35
CA ILE A 233 8.14 12.16 4.38
C ILE A 233 6.93 12.69 3.63
N MET A 234 6.52 13.93 3.91
CA MET A 234 5.41 14.58 3.21
C MET A 234 5.64 14.61 1.69
N ALA A 235 6.85 14.91 1.25
CA ALA A 235 7.20 14.99 -0.15
C ALA A 235 7.19 13.61 -0.83
N ILE A 236 7.63 12.56 -0.14
CA ILE A 236 7.48 11.16 -0.61
C ILE A 236 6.00 10.80 -0.74
N VAL A 237 5.19 11.07 0.30
CA VAL A 237 3.75 10.76 0.31
C VAL A 237 3.02 11.48 -0.82
N VAL A 238 3.28 12.78 -1.01
CA VAL A 238 2.68 13.59 -2.09
C VAL A 238 3.11 13.09 -3.47
N THR A 239 4.38 12.72 -3.64
CA THR A 239 4.88 12.20 -4.92
C THR A 239 4.23 10.85 -5.24
N CYS A 240 4.11 9.96 -4.25
CA CYS A 240 3.39 8.69 -4.39
C CYS A 240 1.91 8.93 -4.73
N ALA A 241 1.22 9.83 -4.03
CA ALA A 241 -0.18 10.17 -4.29
C ALA A 241 -0.36 10.74 -5.71
N TYR A 242 0.53 11.64 -6.14
CA TYR A 242 0.53 12.22 -7.49
C TYR A 242 0.69 11.14 -8.57
N LEU A 243 1.62 10.20 -8.39
CA LEU A 243 1.81 9.08 -9.31
C LEU A 243 0.57 8.19 -9.39
N ILE A 244 -0.07 7.90 -8.25
CA ILE A 244 -1.31 7.12 -8.19
C ILE A 244 -2.45 7.85 -8.93
N ILE A 245 -2.62 9.15 -8.71
CA ILE A 245 -3.67 9.96 -9.35
C ILE A 245 -3.47 10.04 -10.86
N ILE A 246 -2.23 10.22 -11.33
CA ILE A 246 -1.93 10.27 -12.76
C ILE A 246 -2.23 8.93 -13.44
N GLU A 247 -1.86 7.82 -12.81
CA GLU A 247 -2.16 6.50 -13.35
C GLU A 247 -3.67 6.26 -13.41
N TYR A 248 -4.41 6.68 -12.37
CA TYR A 248 -5.87 6.63 -12.36
C TYR A 248 -6.53 7.43 -13.49
N LEU A 249 -6.07 8.67 -13.71
CA LEU A 249 -6.57 9.54 -14.79
C LEU A 249 -6.29 8.94 -16.17
N HIS A 250 -5.10 8.38 -16.36
CA HIS A 250 -4.72 7.71 -17.61
C HIS A 250 -5.64 6.53 -17.91
N GLU A 251 -5.89 5.72 -16.90
CA GLU A 251 -6.75 4.56 -17.04
C GLU A 251 -8.19 4.94 -17.34
N THR A 252 -8.69 6.00 -16.70
CA THR A 252 -10.03 6.54 -16.93
C THR A 252 -10.19 7.03 -18.36
N MET A 253 -9.18 7.71 -18.91
CA MET A 253 -9.19 8.18 -20.30
C MET A 253 -9.07 7.02 -21.30
N ARG A 254 -8.25 6.01 -21.00
CA ARG A 254 -8.10 4.81 -21.83
C ARG A 254 -9.37 3.96 -21.87
N ARG A 255 -10.10 3.85 -20.74
CA ARG A 255 -11.43 3.22 -20.67
C ARG A 255 -12.43 3.90 -21.58
N ARG A 256 -12.38 5.24 -21.68
CA ARG A 256 -13.27 6.01 -22.57
C ARG A 256 -12.93 5.76 -24.04
N LYS A 257 -11.65 5.64 -24.39
CA LYS A 257 -11.20 5.37 -25.76
C LYS A 257 -11.48 3.94 -26.25
N SER A 258 -11.53 2.94 -25.37
CA SER A 258 -11.95 1.59 -25.76
C SER A 258 -13.44 1.46 -26.06
N MET A 259 -14.27 2.38 -25.54
CA MET A 259 -15.70 2.46 -25.86
C MET A 259 -15.96 3.01 -27.27
N THR A 260 -15.01 3.79 -27.81
CA THR A 260 -15.17 4.48 -29.10
C THR A 260 -14.69 3.67 -30.30
N GLY A 261 -14.07 2.50 -30.07
CA GLY A 261 -13.60 1.58 -31.12
C GLY A 261 -14.40 0.28 -31.22
N LEU A 262 -15.50 0.14 -30.47
CA LEU A 262 -16.41 -0.99 -30.60
C LEU A 262 -17.42 -0.67 -31.70
N ASP A 263 -17.41 -1.50 -32.74
CA ASP A 263 -18.37 -1.40 -33.84
C ASP A 263 -19.81 -1.51 -33.28
N THR A 264 -20.74 -0.68 -33.76
CA THR A 264 -22.13 -0.59 -33.28
C THR A 264 -22.82 -1.96 -33.09
N PRO A 265 -22.60 -2.98 -33.95
CA PRO A 265 -23.17 -4.32 -33.75
C PRO A 265 -22.67 -5.04 -32.49
N HIS A 266 -21.43 -4.81 -32.08
CA HIS A 266 -20.79 -5.47 -30.94
C HIS A 266 -21.26 -4.89 -29.59
N MET A 267 -21.58 -3.59 -29.56
CA MET A 267 -22.19 -2.94 -28.41
C MET A 267 -23.63 -3.43 -28.16
N VAL A 268 -24.43 -3.57 -29.22
CA VAL A 268 -25.79 -4.12 -29.13
C VAL A 268 -25.78 -5.54 -28.58
N LYS A 269 -24.81 -6.36 -28.98
CA LYS A 269 -24.66 -7.73 -28.48
C LYS A 269 -24.32 -7.77 -26.99
N MET A 270 -23.45 -6.89 -26.50
CA MET A 270 -23.13 -6.81 -25.07
C MET A 270 -24.32 -6.34 -24.22
N ILE A 271 -25.08 -5.35 -24.71
CA ILE A 271 -26.30 -4.88 -24.02
C ILE A 271 -27.34 -6.00 -23.95
N GLY A 272 -27.54 -6.74 -25.05
CA GLY A 272 -28.44 -7.91 -25.07
C GLY A 272 -28.05 -8.95 -24.01
N THR A 273 -26.76 -9.30 -23.93
CA THR A 273 -26.27 -10.27 -22.93
C THR A 273 -26.33 -9.77 -21.49
N GLN A 274 -26.29 -8.45 -21.25
CA GLN A 274 -26.45 -7.88 -19.89
C GLN A 274 -27.93 -7.85 -19.47
N LEU A 275 -28.84 -7.51 -20.38
CA LEU A 275 -30.29 -7.58 -20.13
C LEU A 275 -30.74 -9.02 -19.86
N GLU A 276 -30.22 -10.00 -20.61
CA GLU A 276 -30.49 -11.42 -20.35
C GLU A 276 -29.96 -11.90 -18.99
N ARG A 277 -28.91 -11.26 -18.43
CA ARG A 277 -28.39 -11.56 -17.10
C ARG A 277 -29.20 -10.89 -15.99
N GLU A 278 -29.60 -9.63 -16.18
CA GLU A 278 -30.51 -8.93 -15.27
C GLU A 278 -31.90 -9.60 -15.21
N GLU A 279 -32.43 -10.10 -16.34
CA GLU A 279 -33.67 -10.89 -16.37
C GLU A 279 -33.54 -12.26 -15.69
N ARG A 280 -32.33 -12.83 -15.62
CA ARG A 280 -32.05 -14.08 -14.88
C ARG A 280 -31.73 -13.87 -13.40
N GLY A 281 -31.59 -12.63 -12.94
CA GLY A 281 -31.30 -12.33 -11.54
C GLY A 281 -29.91 -12.77 -11.05
N GLU A 282 -28.92 -12.86 -11.95
CA GLU A 282 -27.49 -13.07 -11.63
C GLU A 282 -26.72 -11.74 -11.55
#